data_AF-A0A1U7XLZ4-F1
#
_entry.id   AF-A0A1U7XLZ4-F1
#
_cell.length_a   1.000
_cell.length_b   1.000
_cell.length_c   1.000
_cell.angle_alpha   90.00
_cell.angle_beta   90.00
_cell.angle_gamma   90.00
#
_symmetry.space_group_name_H-M   'P 1'
#
loop_
_entity.id
_entity.type
_entity.pdbx_description
1 polymer ?
#
loop_
_entity_poly.entity_id
_entity_poly.type
_entity_poly.pdbx_seq_one_letter_code
_entity_poly.pdbx_strand_id
1 'polypeptide(L)'
;MSIKLVVEVFTLNVISVYAPQVGLDKEVKRHFWEDLDEVVHGISHIEKLFIEGDFNGHIGWGDIWVYDDVHGGFGFRVRNGGGTSLLDFARAFDLVIANSSPEEGRSLGHLAEFDGHDPD
;
A
#
# COMPACT_ATOMS: atom_id res chain seq x y z
N MET A 1 6.75 -4.20 -10.41
CA MET A 1 6.22 -4.39 -11.78
C MET A 1 4.88 -3.69 -11.85
N SER A 2 4.59 -2.92 -12.90
CA SER A 2 3.28 -2.29 -13.07
C SER A 2 2.61 -2.78 -14.35
N ILE A 3 1.28 -2.94 -14.28
CA ILE A 3 0.43 -3.28 -15.41
C ILE A 3 -0.66 -2.22 -15.49
N LYS A 4 -0.83 -1.66 -16.69
CA LYS A 4 -1.88 -0.70 -16.99
C LYS A 4 -2.92 -1.35 -17.89
N LEU A 5 -4.15 -1.48 -17.40
CA LEU A 5 -5.28 -2.03 -18.13
C LEU A 5 -6.24 -0.89 -18.49
N VAL A 6 -6.37 -0.60 -19.77
CA VAL A 6 -7.32 0.38 -20.28
C VAL A 6 -8.59 -0.35 -20.68
N VAL A 7 -9.68 -0.09 -19.96
CA VAL A 7 -11.03 -0.54 -20.29
C VAL A 7 -11.78 0.68 -20.84
N GLU A 8 -12.73 0.47 -21.75
CA GLU A 8 -13.43 1.53 -22.51
C GLU A 8 -13.97 2.71 -21.66
N VAL A 9 -14.24 2.48 -20.38
CA VAL A 9 -14.81 3.45 -19.43
C VAL A 9 -13.89 3.85 -18.28
N PHE A 10 -12.76 3.17 -18.06
CA PHE A 10 -11.78 3.53 -17.02
C PHE A 10 -10.43 2.87 -17.26
N THR A 11 -9.40 3.47 -16.68
CA THR A 11 -8.04 2.92 -16.68
C THR A 11 -7.70 2.41 -15.29
N LEU A 12 -7.17 1.19 -15.24
CA LEU A 12 -6.77 0.50 -14.02
C LEU A 12 -5.25 0.33 -14.02
N ASN A 13 -4.59 0.76 -12.95
CA ASN A 13 -3.16 0.55 -12.73
C ASN A 13 -2.98 -0.42 -11.56
N VAL A 14 -2.33 -1.55 -11.84
CA VAL A 14 -1.96 -2.52 -10.82
C VAL A 14 -0.44 -2.50 -10.65
N ILE A 15 0.02 -2.14 -9.47
CA ILE A 15 1.43 -2.11 -9.10
C ILE A 15 1.71 -3.29 -8.17
N SER A 16 2.56 -4.20 -8.61
CA SER A 16 3.10 -5.26 -7.75
C SER A 16 4.45 -4.83 -7.16
N VAL A 17 4.54 -4.84 -5.83
CA VAL A 17 5.74 -4.44 -5.07
C VAL A 17 6.25 -5.55 -4.16
N TYR A 18 7.55 -5.52 -3.89
CA TYR A 18 8.18 -6.37 -2.89
C TYR A 18 9.19 -5.54 -2.11
N ALA A 19 8.88 -5.26 -0.85
CA ALA A 19 9.70 -4.39 -0.03
C ALA A 19 10.97 -5.08 0.49
N PRO A 20 12.05 -4.32 0.70
CA PRO A 20 13.27 -4.81 1.33
C PRO A 20 13.02 -5.44 2.71
N GLN A 21 13.83 -6.45 3.07
CA GLN A 21 13.68 -7.11 4.37
C GLN A 21 13.91 -6.17 5.57
N VAL A 22 13.28 -6.45 6.72
CA VAL A 22 13.42 -5.64 7.96
C VAL A 22 14.89 -5.46 8.39
N GLY A 23 15.79 -6.39 8.06
CA GLY A 23 17.22 -6.32 8.35
C GLY A 23 18.07 -5.54 7.34
N LEU A 24 17.49 -5.06 6.23
CA LEU A 24 18.23 -4.31 5.21
C LEU A 24 18.49 -2.87 5.62
N ASP A 25 19.49 -2.25 4.97
CA ASP A 25 19.93 -0.88 5.20
C ASP A 25 18.76 0.12 5.07
N LYS A 26 18.78 1.17 5.91
CA LYS A 26 17.72 2.19 5.95
C LYS A 26 17.62 2.93 4.63
N GLU A 27 18.74 3.14 3.95
CA GLU A 27 18.79 3.85 2.67
C GLU A 27 18.13 3.04 1.56
N VAL A 28 18.29 1.72 1.56
CA VAL A 28 17.61 0.85 0.58
C VAL A 28 16.10 0.88 0.77
N LYS A 29 15.63 0.96 2.02
CA LYS A 29 14.21 1.13 2.32
C LYS A 29 13.70 2.51 1.92
N ARG A 30 14.49 3.57 2.15
CA ARG A 30 14.17 4.93 1.72
C ARG A 30 13.97 4.98 0.20
N HIS A 31 14.96 4.47 -0.55
CA HIS A 31 14.87 4.39 -2.02
C HIS A 31 13.66 3.60 -2.49
N PHE A 32 13.34 2.47 -1.87
CA PHE A 32 12.13 1.72 -2.22
C PHE A 32 10.85 2.55 -2.12
N TRP A 33 10.69 3.33 -1.04
CA TRP A 33 9.51 4.18 -0.86
C TRP A 33 9.50 5.38 -1.81
N GLU A 34 10.67 5.96 -2.11
CA GLU A 34 10.80 7.05 -3.08
C GLU A 34 10.47 6.60 -4.50
N ASP A 35 10.96 5.43 -4.91
CA ASP A 35 10.68 4.85 -6.21
C ASP A 35 9.18 4.53 -6.33
N LEU A 36 8.55 4.03 -5.26
CA LEU A 36 7.11 3.75 -5.25
C LEU A 36 6.28 5.03 -5.31
N ASP A 37 6.68 6.06 -4.57
CA ASP A 37 6.05 7.38 -4.58
C ASP A 37 6.09 8.02 -5.96
N GLU A 38 7.24 7.98 -6.64
CA GLU A 38 7.38 8.50 -8.02
C GLU A 38 6.43 7.81 -8.99
N VAL A 39 6.30 6.48 -8.90
CA VAL A 39 5.41 5.71 -9.78
C VAL A 39 3.95 6.05 -9.53
N VAL A 40 3.53 6.20 -8.27
CA VAL A 40 2.15 6.54 -7.92
C VAL A 40 1.81 7.99 -8.30
N HIS A 41 2.72 8.93 -8.10
CA HIS A 41 2.57 10.31 -8.56
C HIS A 41 2.47 10.42 -10.09
N GLY A 42 3.02 9.47 -10.83
CA GLY A 42 2.88 9.39 -12.29
C GLY A 42 1.49 8.95 -12.77
N ILE A 43 0.62 8.46 -11.87
CA ILE A 43 -0.72 7.98 -12.20
C ILE A 43 -1.73 9.12 -12.04
N SER A 44 -2.60 9.29 -13.03
CA SER A 44 -3.62 10.33 -12.96
C SER A 44 -4.70 9.97 -11.94
N HIS A 45 -5.20 10.98 -11.21
CA HIS A 45 -6.24 10.84 -10.18
C HIS A 45 -7.57 10.28 -10.70
N ILE A 46 -7.81 10.33 -12.02
CA ILE A 46 -8.98 9.73 -12.69
C ILE A 46 -8.83 8.22 -12.96
N GLU A 47 -7.61 7.67 -12.81
CA GLU A 47 -7.32 6.26 -13.02
C GLU A 47 -7.41 5.51 -11.69
N LYS A 48 -7.97 4.31 -11.71
CA LYS A 48 -8.01 3.46 -10.51
C LYS A 48 -6.62 2.89 -10.25
N LEU A 49 -6.16 2.96 -9.00
CA LEU A 49 -4.88 2.42 -8.57
C LEU A 49 -5.09 1.27 -7.59
N PHE A 50 -4.42 0.16 -7.87
CA PHE A 50 -4.25 -0.97 -6.98
C PHE A 50 -2.77 -1.21 -6.75
N ILE A 51 -2.35 -1.23 -5.49
CA ILE A 51 -1.01 -1.68 -5.13
C ILE A 51 -1.17 -2.99 -4.40
N GLU A 52 -0.48 -4.02 -4.89
CA GLU A 52 -0.43 -5.33 -4.28
C GLU A 52 1.02 -5.70 -3.98
N GLY A 53 1.30 -6.31 -2.84
CA GLY A 53 2.65 -6.76 -2.58
C GLY A 53 2.96 -7.08 -1.14
N ASP A 54 4.12 -7.70 -0.96
CA ASP A 54 4.70 -7.92 0.36
C ASP A 54 5.50 -6.68 0.75
N PHE A 55 4.89 -5.83 1.57
CA PHE A 55 5.55 -4.63 2.11
C PHE A 55 6.45 -4.94 3.31
N ASN A 56 6.44 -6.18 3.82
CA ASN A 56 7.15 -6.63 5.01
C ASN A 56 6.97 -5.70 6.23
N GLY A 57 5.88 -4.93 6.22
CA GLY A 57 5.47 -4.00 7.25
C GLY A 57 4.51 -4.69 8.20
N HIS A 58 4.73 -4.53 9.50
CA HIS A 58 3.76 -4.94 10.51
C HIS A 58 2.99 -3.71 10.95
N ILE A 59 1.67 -3.69 10.77
CA ILE A 59 0.81 -2.56 11.15
C ILE A 59 0.44 -2.61 12.65
N GLY A 60 0.23 -3.81 13.19
CA GLY A 60 -0.09 -4.07 14.59
C GLY A 60 -1.42 -3.52 15.11
N TRP A 61 -1.75 -3.86 16.37
CA TRP A 61 -3.05 -3.58 17.02
C TRP A 61 -3.16 -2.16 17.64
N GLY A 62 -2.13 -1.32 17.60
CA GLY A 62 -1.96 -0.24 18.58
C GLY A 62 -2.56 1.13 18.30
N ASP A 63 -2.51 1.64 17.06
CA ASP A 63 -2.64 3.09 16.83
C ASP A 63 -3.61 3.46 15.69
N ILE A 64 -4.74 2.76 15.59
CA ILE A 64 -5.78 3.11 14.58
C ILE A 64 -6.34 4.51 14.85
N TRP A 65 -6.34 4.98 16.10
CA TRP A 65 -6.84 6.32 16.46
C TRP A 65 -6.04 7.49 15.85
N VAL A 66 -4.80 7.27 15.42
CA VAL A 66 -3.96 8.29 14.76
C VAL A 66 -4.17 8.28 13.23
N TYR A 67 -4.75 7.20 12.69
CA TYR A 67 -5.00 6.95 11.26
C TYR A 67 -6.47 6.58 11.02
N ASP A 68 -7.40 7.30 11.66
CA ASP A 68 -8.86 7.02 11.56
C ASP A 68 -9.37 7.05 10.10
N ASP A 69 -8.67 7.77 9.22
CA ASP A 69 -8.97 7.86 7.78
C ASP A 69 -8.53 6.61 6.99
N VAL A 70 -7.61 5.79 7.52
CA VAL A 70 -7.11 4.57 6.85
C VAL A 70 -7.87 3.35 7.37
N HIS A 71 -8.77 2.82 6.54
CA HIS A 71 -9.53 1.59 6.85
C HIS A 71 -8.64 0.33 6.73
N GLY A 72 -7.78 0.10 7.72
CA GLY A 72 -6.78 -0.98 7.71
C GLY A 72 -7.23 -2.28 8.39
N GLY A 73 -6.95 -3.43 7.76
CA GLY A 73 -7.18 -4.76 8.35
C GLY A 73 -6.19 -5.15 9.47
N PHE A 74 -6.66 -5.98 10.40
CA PHE A 74 -5.94 -6.35 11.64
C PHE A 74 -4.74 -7.27 11.38
N GLY A 75 -3.57 -6.92 11.94
CA GLY A 75 -2.38 -7.78 11.97
C GLY A 75 -1.92 -8.06 13.41
N PHE A 76 -1.68 -9.33 13.76
CA PHE A 76 -1.33 -9.80 15.12
C PHE A 76 0.12 -9.48 15.58
N ARG A 77 0.86 -8.62 14.87
CA ARG A 77 2.31 -8.39 15.10
C ARG A 77 2.63 -6.95 15.50
N VAL A 78 3.64 -6.76 16.35
CA VAL A 78 4.10 -5.43 16.81
C VAL A 78 4.49 -4.54 15.61
N ARG A 79 4.04 -3.28 15.62
CA ARG A 79 4.31 -2.33 14.55
C ARG A 79 5.82 -2.14 14.33
N ASN A 80 6.27 -2.24 13.09
CA ASN A 80 7.66 -1.99 12.72
C ASN A 80 7.77 -0.75 11.81
N GLY A 81 8.99 -0.27 11.55
CA GLY A 81 9.19 0.92 10.71
C GLY A 81 8.58 0.81 9.32
N GLY A 82 8.57 -0.39 8.72
CA GLY A 82 7.93 -0.63 7.42
C GLY A 82 6.41 -0.51 7.48
N GLY A 83 5.77 -0.92 8.59
CA GLY A 83 4.34 -0.78 8.79
C GLY A 83 3.91 0.67 9.03
N THR A 84 4.76 1.48 9.69
CA THR A 84 4.53 2.93 9.78
C THR A 84 4.62 3.58 8.39
N SER A 85 5.67 3.28 7.61
CA SER A 85 5.80 3.82 6.25
C SER A 85 4.64 3.42 5.35
N LEU A 86 4.12 2.19 5.48
CA LEU A 86 2.94 1.74 4.74
C LEU A 86 1.68 2.53 5.10
N LEU A 87 1.47 2.82 6.39
CA LEU A 87 0.34 3.64 6.85
C LEU A 87 0.46 5.10 6.38
N ASP A 88 1.65 5.69 6.49
CA ASP A 88 1.90 7.05 6.02
C ASP A 88 1.68 7.16 4.51
N PHE A 89 2.14 6.17 3.75
CA PHE A 89 1.92 6.07 2.31
C PHE A 89 0.43 5.93 1.98
N ALA A 90 -0.28 5.01 2.64
CA ALA A 90 -1.71 4.84 2.44
C ALA A 90 -2.48 6.13 2.73
N ARG A 91 -2.12 6.83 3.81
CA ARG A 91 -2.73 8.13 4.15
C ARG A 91 -2.43 9.21 3.11
N ALA A 92 -1.21 9.29 2.59
CA ALA A 92 -0.82 10.33 1.62
C ALA A 92 -1.58 10.22 0.29
N PHE A 93 -2.00 9.00 -0.07
CA PHE A 93 -2.72 8.71 -1.31
C PHE A 93 -4.17 8.26 -1.05
N ASP A 94 -4.73 8.52 0.14
CA ASP A 94 -6.10 8.10 0.55
C ASP A 94 -6.45 6.64 0.19
N LEU A 95 -5.49 5.73 0.38
CA LEU A 95 -5.62 4.32 0.06
C LEU A 95 -6.18 3.51 1.23
N VAL A 96 -7.02 2.52 0.91
CA VAL A 96 -7.57 1.57 1.89
C VAL A 96 -6.68 0.34 1.97
N ILE A 97 -6.12 0.02 3.14
CA ILE A 97 -5.29 -1.18 3.35
C ILE A 97 -6.19 -2.41 3.63
N ALA A 98 -6.42 -3.24 2.62
CA ALA A 98 -7.04 -4.54 2.77
C ALA A 98 -5.99 -5.62 3.11
N ASN A 99 -6.08 -6.20 4.31
CA ASN A 99 -5.35 -7.43 4.63
C ASN A 99 -6.01 -8.62 3.94
N SER A 100 -5.24 -9.42 3.21
CA SER A 100 -5.65 -10.78 2.87
C SER A 100 -5.51 -11.66 4.12
N SER A 101 -6.55 -12.42 4.47
CA SER A 101 -6.53 -13.38 5.57
C SER A 101 -5.55 -14.53 5.28
N PRO A 102 -4.83 -15.08 6.27
CA PRO A 102 -3.94 -16.22 6.07
C PRO A 102 -4.76 -17.49 5.92
N GLU A 103 -5.18 -17.79 4.70
CA GLU A 103 -5.45 -19.18 4.31
C GLU A 103 -4.12 -19.77 3.83
N GLU A 104 -3.45 -20.41 4.78
CA GLU A 104 -2.40 -21.42 4.61
C GLU A 104 -1.44 -21.24 3.42
N GLY A 105 -0.31 -20.59 3.68
CA GLY A 105 0.93 -20.85 2.93
C GLY A 105 1.32 -19.87 1.82
N ARG A 106 0.78 -18.65 1.75
CA ARG A 106 1.28 -17.62 0.83
C ARG A 106 1.55 -16.30 1.56
N SER A 107 2.72 -15.69 1.31
CA SER A 107 3.04 -14.35 1.80
C SER A 107 2.01 -13.37 1.23
N LEU A 108 1.34 -12.64 2.11
CA LEU A 108 0.08 -11.95 1.82
C LEU A 108 0.33 -10.57 1.24
N GLY A 109 -0.21 -10.34 0.03
CA GLY A 109 -0.25 -9.03 -0.60
C GLY A 109 -1.16 -8.09 0.19
N HIS A 110 -0.68 -6.89 0.48
CA HIS A 110 -1.52 -5.78 0.92
C HIS A 110 -2.18 -5.17 -0.30
N LEU A 111 -3.51 -5.15 -0.35
CA LEU A 111 -4.28 -4.51 -1.42
C LEU A 111 -4.62 -3.09 -0.96
N ALA A 112 -4.20 -2.10 -1.75
CA ALA A 112 -4.50 -0.69 -1.55
C ALA A 112 -5.42 -0.22 -2.69
N GLU A 113 -6.68 0.10 -2.41
CA GLU A 113 -7.67 0.55 -3.40
C GLU A 113 -7.90 2.06 -3.29
N PHE A 114 -7.81 2.77 -4.41
CA PHE A 114 -8.22 4.17 -4.56
C PHE A 114 -9.56 4.22 -5.30
N ASP A 115 -10.63 4.66 -4.64
CA ASP A 115 -11.89 5.02 -5.29
C ASP A 115 -11.90 6.55 -5.42
N GLY A 116 -11.62 7.05 -6.63
CA GLY A 116 -11.66 8.48 -6.91
C GLY A 116 -13.08 9.01 -6.74
N HIS A 117 -13.39 9.54 -5.56
CA HIS A 117 -14.60 10.32 -5.34
C HIS A 117 -14.25 11.81 -5.50
N ASP A 118 -14.87 12.46 -6.49
CA ASP A 118 -14.86 13.91 -6.61
C ASP A 118 -15.44 14.54 -5.33
N PRO A 119 -14.75 15.48 -4.68
CA PRO A 119 -15.40 16.34 -3.71
C PRO A 119 -16.24 17.39 -4.44
N ASP A 120 -17.56 17.37 -4.22
CA ASP A 120 -18.51 18.43 -4.61
C ASP A 120 -18.12 19.82 -4.04
#